data_AF-A0A2E4PUL2-F1
#
_entry.id   AF-A0A2E4PUL2-F1
#
_cell.length_a   1.000
_cell.length_b   1.000
_cell.length_c   1.000
_cell.angle_alpha   90.00
_cell.angle_beta   90.00
_cell.angle_gamma   90.00
#
_symmetry.space_group_name_H-M   'P 1'
#
loop_
_entity.id
_entity.type
_entity.pdbx_description
1 polymer ?
#
loop_
_entity_poly.entity_id
_entity_poly.type
_entity_poly.pdbx_seq_one_letter_code
_entity_poly.pdbx_strand_id
1 'polypeptide(L)'
;MQSGNYDPRPPEDRDATRATDSDRTSRTGRRSRRASEAKASDDGIMRRLSGRSDLDRAKAMRYEPYSYESNFTQLRWVVILLAAWSLVAIWLAWLDFSTVRVLSDLHDQGFTSVPPSTLSPQSMIDFAEREGLTCIDTSDVFMATYECNRLFDAQNIYEVVKGQSSLAFVILMALLLVNMFAFGSFTHRASRNLLTLNSSEQGFTPEKAVMWFFIPIMNLFKPWQVFRELFKGSDPEVTTSDDLAWKTTGKVSNLVHFWAGIFVLIFIYNPITIGRVWHSVRLTFTDSVVAHQRLVIADLLLALLGIAALLVVIELHKRQESRHVKVGNIIVTPPPPVDPLEEALKEGIRRKELDNRNFRRGSHDRKER
;
A
#
# COMPACT_ATOMS: atom_id res chain seq x y z
N MET A 1 -80.49 31.72 -17.78
CA MET A 1 -80.16 30.73 -16.73
C MET A 1 -80.12 29.36 -17.37
N GLN A 2 -79.29 28.44 -16.87
CA GLN A 2 -78.93 27.11 -17.41
C GLN A 2 -77.68 27.14 -18.30
N SER A 3 -76.75 26.20 -18.19
CA SER A 3 -76.44 25.19 -17.18
C SER A 3 -75.04 24.68 -17.52
N GLY A 4 -74.19 24.46 -16.51
CA GLY A 4 -72.89 23.82 -16.71
C GLY A 4 -73.07 22.34 -17.06
N ASN A 5 -72.46 21.89 -18.15
CA ASN A 5 -72.43 20.48 -18.55
C ASN A 5 -71.02 19.94 -18.28
N TYR A 6 -70.88 19.05 -17.29
CA TYR A 6 -69.62 18.40 -16.92
C TYR A 6 -69.57 17.00 -17.56
N ASP A 7 -68.58 16.75 -18.43
CA ASP A 7 -68.35 15.43 -19.05
C ASP A 7 -67.34 14.62 -18.20
N PRO A 8 -67.74 13.46 -17.63
CA PRO A 8 -66.94 12.72 -16.65
C PRO A 8 -65.92 11.73 -17.25
N ARG A 9 -65.60 11.78 -18.55
CA ARG A 9 -64.67 10.81 -19.18
C ARG A 9 -63.17 11.16 -19.05
N PRO A 10 -62.26 10.15 -18.90
CA PRO A 10 -60.81 10.36 -18.79
C PRO A 10 -60.19 10.97 -20.07
N PRO A 11 -59.01 11.62 -19.97
CA PRO A 11 -58.50 12.53 -21.01
C PRO A 11 -58.06 11.89 -22.34
N GLU A 12 -57.78 10.59 -22.37
CA GLU A 12 -57.14 9.94 -23.54
C GLU A 12 -58.10 9.69 -24.73
N ASP A 13 -59.42 9.78 -24.53
CA ASP A 13 -60.42 9.48 -25.58
C ASP A 13 -61.14 10.72 -26.14
N ARG A 14 -60.61 11.93 -25.96
CA ARG A 14 -61.31 13.18 -26.34
C ARG A 14 -61.10 13.68 -27.78
N ASP A 15 -60.12 13.17 -28.53
CA ASP A 15 -59.80 13.70 -29.87
C ASP A 15 -59.80 12.61 -30.95
N ALA A 16 -60.98 12.30 -31.48
CA ALA A 16 -61.11 11.54 -32.71
C ALA A 16 -62.39 11.90 -33.48
N THR A 17 -62.50 13.13 -34.02
CA THR A 17 -63.32 13.44 -35.21
C THR A 17 -63.18 14.90 -35.64
N ARG A 18 -62.33 15.16 -36.65
CA ARG A 18 -62.61 15.91 -37.90
C ARG A 18 -61.32 16.47 -38.50
N ALA A 19 -60.95 15.90 -39.64
CA ALA A 19 -59.99 16.46 -40.57
C ALA A 19 -60.63 17.59 -41.39
N THR A 20 -59.86 18.64 -41.70
CA THR A 20 -59.72 19.25 -43.05
C THR A 20 -58.62 20.32 -43.05
N ASP A 21 -57.68 20.16 -43.98
CA ASP A 21 -56.88 21.17 -44.70
C ASP A 21 -56.21 22.34 -43.97
N SER A 22 -54.88 22.28 -43.88
CA SER A 22 -53.95 22.96 -44.83
C SER A 22 -52.66 23.43 -44.14
N ASP A 23 -51.57 22.91 -44.69
CA ASP A 23 -50.25 23.51 -44.86
C ASP A 23 -49.29 23.81 -43.68
N ARG A 24 -48.02 23.48 -43.97
CA ARG A 24 -46.75 23.88 -43.35
C ARG A 24 -46.28 23.33 -41.99
N THR A 25 -45.37 22.36 -42.17
CA THR A 25 -43.99 22.28 -41.64
C THR A 25 -43.72 21.77 -40.22
N SER A 26 -42.87 20.73 -40.25
CA SER A 26 -41.81 20.37 -39.29
C SER A 26 -42.05 19.15 -38.40
N ARG A 27 -40.96 18.40 -38.28
CA ARG A 27 -40.59 17.42 -37.24
C ARG A 27 -40.90 15.93 -37.46
N THR A 28 -39.91 15.33 -38.14
CA THR A 28 -39.09 14.19 -37.67
C THR A 28 -39.80 12.86 -37.38
N GLY A 29 -39.80 12.02 -38.42
CA GLY A 29 -40.07 10.59 -38.34
C GLY A 29 -39.04 9.83 -37.51
N ARG A 30 -39.57 8.98 -36.63
CA ARG A 30 -38.91 8.01 -35.77
C ARG A 30 -38.38 6.86 -36.64
N ARG A 31 -37.06 6.80 -36.87
CA ARG A 31 -36.40 5.69 -37.55
C ARG A 31 -35.92 4.67 -36.50
N SER A 32 -36.44 3.46 -36.59
CA SER A 32 -35.95 2.28 -35.88
C SER A 32 -34.47 2.02 -36.22
N ARG A 33 -33.60 2.10 -35.21
CA ARG A 33 -32.22 1.62 -35.33
C ARG A 33 -32.20 0.12 -35.07
N ARG A 34 -32.24 -0.62 -36.18
CA ARG A 34 -31.82 -2.02 -36.26
C ARG A 34 -30.38 -2.11 -35.76
N ALA A 35 -30.14 -2.96 -34.76
CA ALA A 35 -28.80 -3.31 -34.29
C ALA A 35 -28.03 -3.85 -35.51
N SER A 36 -27.07 -3.07 -35.98
CA SER A 36 -26.05 -3.52 -36.91
C SER A 36 -24.82 -3.84 -36.07
N GLU A 37 -24.34 -5.07 -36.23
CA GLU A 37 -23.07 -5.56 -35.73
C GLU A 37 -21.97 -4.53 -36.03
N ALA A 38 -21.52 -3.82 -34.99
CA ALA A 38 -20.36 -2.96 -35.09
C ALA A 38 -19.12 -3.85 -35.14
N LYS A 39 -18.62 -4.08 -36.36
CA LYS A 39 -17.29 -4.62 -36.60
C LYS A 39 -16.25 -3.83 -35.80
N ALA A 40 -15.44 -4.57 -35.06
CA ALA A 40 -14.21 -4.13 -34.45
C ALA A 40 -13.22 -3.63 -35.52
N SER A 41 -13.13 -2.31 -35.73
CA SER A 41 -11.99 -1.67 -36.36
C SER A 41 -12.03 -0.15 -36.17
N ASP A 42 -11.77 0.33 -34.96
CA ASP A 42 -11.25 1.69 -34.81
C ASP A 42 -10.41 1.82 -33.53
N ASP A 43 -9.27 1.15 -33.57
CA ASP A 43 -8.26 1.21 -32.52
C ASP A 43 -7.40 2.47 -32.75
N GLY A 44 -8.01 3.63 -32.49
CA GLY A 44 -7.45 4.94 -32.79
C GLY A 44 -6.10 5.17 -32.11
N ILE A 45 -5.19 5.84 -32.83
CA ILE A 45 -3.81 6.13 -32.41
C ILE A 45 -3.73 6.78 -31.01
N MET A 46 -4.69 7.64 -30.66
CA MET A 46 -4.80 8.22 -29.30
C MET A 46 -5.08 7.19 -28.20
N ARG A 47 -5.83 6.12 -28.49
CA ARG A 47 -6.15 5.08 -27.50
C ARG A 47 -4.94 4.19 -27.19
N ARG A 48 -4.07 4.00 -28.19
CA ARG A 48 -2.78 3.31 -28.03
C ARG A 48 -1.75 4.19 -27.32
N LEU A 49 -1.64 5.47 -27.68
CA LEU A 49 -0.73 6.42 -27.01
C LEU A 49 -1.10 6.70 -25.56
N SER A 50 -2.38 6.72 -25.22
CA SER A 50 -2.83 6.88 -23.83
C SER A 50 -2.67 5.61 -22.97
N GLY A 51 -2.23 4.48 -23.55
CA GLY A 51 -2.15 3.19 -22.86
C GLY A 51 -3.51 2.63 -22.42
N ARG A 52 -4.62 3.23 -22.86
CA ARG A 52 -5.97 2.87 -22.42
C ARG A 52 -6.40 1.50 -22.94
N SER A 53 -5.99 1.15 -24.17
CA SER A 53 -6.19 -0.20 -24.72
C SER A 53 -5.44 -1.26 -23.92
N ASP A 54 -4.19 -0.98 -23.50
CA ASP A 54 -3.40 -1.90 -22.67
C ASP A 54 -3.99 -2.05 -21.27
N LEU A 55 -4.51 -0.97 -20.72
CA LEU A 55 -5.16 -0.96 -19.41
C LEU A 55 -6.49 -1.72 -19.46
N ASP A 56 -7.30 -1.55 -20.51
CA ASP A 56 -8.53 -2.33 -20.72
C ASP A 56 -8.23 -3.82 -20.95
N ARG A 57 -7.16 -4.13 -21.68
CA ARG A 57 -6.68 -5.51 -21.88
C ARG A 57 -6.22 -6.14 -20.56
N ALA A 58 -5.43 -5.42 -19.75
CA ALA A 58 -5.02 -5.87 -18.42
C ALA A 58 -6.21 -6.05 -17.48
N LYS A 59 -7.25 -5.20 -17.60
CA LYS A 59 -8.50 -5.38 -16.87
C LYS A 59 -9.23 -6.66 -17.29
N ALA A 60 -9.26 -6.98 -18.58
CA ALA A 60 -9.89 -8.21 -19.07
C ALA A 60 -9.14 -9.47 -18.61
N MET A 61 -7.80 -9.45 -18.64
CA MET A 61 -6.97 -10.57 -18.17
C MET A 61 -7.19 -10.91 -16.69
N ARG A 62 -7.69 -9.99 -15.86
CA ARG A 62 -7.99 -10.26 -14.44
C ARG A 62 -9.09 -11.30 -14.22
N TYR A 63 -9.91 -11.57 -15.24
CA TYR A 63 -11.00 -12.53 -15.17
C TYR A 63 -10.69 -13.83 -15.93
N GLU A 64 -9.49 -13.94 -16.50
CA GLU A 64 -9.08 -15.17 -17.15
C GLU A 64 -8.82 -16.27 -16.11
N PRO A 65 -9.19 -17.52 -16.42
CA PRO A 65 -8.86 -18.66 -15.59
C PRO A 65 -7.35 -18.73 -15.39
N TYR A 66 -6.90 -19.03 -14.17
CA TYR A 66 -5.49 -19.14 -13.87
C TYR A 66 -5.19 -20.40 -13.05
N SER A 67 -3.95 -20.86 -13.15
CA SER A 67 -3.41 -21.98 -12.39
C SER A 67 -2.33 -21.50 -11.42
N TYR A 68 -1.83 -22.42 -10.59
CA TYR A 68 -0.72 -22.11 -9.68
C TYR A 68 0.52 -21.65 -10.45
N GLU A 69 1.11 -20.55 -9.99
CA GLU A 69 2.35 -20.03 -10.54
C GLU A 69 3.42 -19.93 -9.46
N SER A 70 4.55 -20.61 -9.64
CA SER A 70 5.63 -20.56 -8.66
C SER A 70 6.16 -19.14 -8.47
N ASN A 71 6.34 -18.75 -7.21
CA ASN A 71 6.81 -17.43 -6.80
C ASN A 71 8.34 -17.28 -6.85
N PHE A 72 9.05 -18.24 -7.43
CA PHE A 72 10.52 -18.33 -7.35
C PHE A 72 11.26 -17.09 -7.86
N THR A 73 10.82 -16.50 -8.98
CA THR A 73 11.44 -15.29 -9.54
C THR A 73 11.23 -14.08 -8.63
N GLN A 74 10.00 -13.87 -8.13
CA GLN A 74 9.70 -12.81 -7.17
C GLN A 74 10.48 -13.01 -5.87
N LEU A 75 10.54 -14.25 -5.37
CA LEU A 75 11.28 -14.58 -4.16
C LEU A 75 12.76 -14.21 -4.29
N ARG A 76 13.41 -14.52 -5.41
CA ARG A 76 14.82 -14.15 -5.65
C ARG A 76 15.04 -12.65 -5.49
N TRP A 77 14.21 -11.83 -6.14
CA TRP A 77 14.32 -10.38 -6.04
C TRP A 77 14.03 -9.88 -4.62
N VAL A 78 12.98 -10.37 -3.97
CA VAL A 78 12.64 -10.00 -2.59
C VAL A 78 13.77 -10.35 -1.62
N VAL A 79 14.37 -11.55 -1.75
CA VAL A 79 15.48 -11.98 -0.89
C VAL A 79 16.70 -11.07 -1.07
N ILE A 80 17.10 -10.77 -2.31
CA ILE A 80 18.22 -9.88 -2.60
C ILE A 80 17.97 -8.48 -2.01
N LEU A 81 16.77 -7.93 -2.24
CA LEU A 81 16.41 -6.58 -1.80
C LEU A 81 16.27 -6.46 -0.28
N LEU A 82 15.74 -7.48 0.41
CA LEU A 82 15.65 -7.52 1.87
C LEU A 82 17.02 -7.76 2.52
N ALA A 83 17.89 -8.54 1.88
CA ALA A 83 19.27 -8.71 2.34
C ALA A 83 20.05 -7.39 2.21
N ALA A 84 19.97 -6.71 1.07
CA ALA A 84 20.57 -5.40 0.85
C ALA A 84 20.05 -4.37 1.86
N TRP A 85 18.72 -4.33 2.08
CA TRP A 85 18.09 -3.51 3.12
C TRP A 85 18.69 -3.76 4.51
N SER A 86 18.80 -5.03 4.91
CA SER A 86 19.31 -5.39 6.23
C SER A 86 20.79 -5.01 6.40
N LEU A 87 21.60 -5.17 5.34
CA LEU A 87 23.01 -4.75 5.35
C LEU A 87 23.16 -3.23 5.47
N VAL A 88 22.37 -2.46 4.72
CA VAL A 88 22.39 -0.98 4.80
C VAL A 88 21.89 -0.50 6.16
N ALA A 89 20.88 -1.15 6.75
CA ALA A 89 20.41 -0.81 8.10
C ALA A 89 21.49 -1.10 9.17
N ILE A 90 22.22 -2.21 9.06
CA ILE A 90 23.37 -2.49 9.96
C ILE A 90 24.48 -1.45 9.77
N TRP A 91 24.77 -1.06 8.52
CA TRP A 91 25.74 -0.01 8.23
C TRP A 91 25.32 1.34 8.82
N LEU A 92 24.05 1.72 8.69
CA LEU A 92 23.51 2.94 9.30
C LEU A 92 23.63 2.89 10.83
N ALA A 93 23.30 1.77 11.47
CA ALA A 93 23.48 1.59 12.92
C ALA A 93 24.94 1.79 13.35
N TRP A 94 25.89 1.32 12.54
CA TRP A 94 27.32 1.52 12.79
C TRP A 94 27.73 2.98 12.64
N LEU A 95 27.20 3.71 11.64
CA LEU A 95 27.46 5.14 11.43
C LEU A 95 26.92 5.99 12.59
N ASP A 96 25.72 5.69 13.07
CA ASP A 96 25.13 6.40 14.21
C ASP A 96 25.89 6.10 15.51
N PHE A 97 26.40 4.88 15.67
CA PHE A 97 27.31 4.55 16.77
C PHE A 97 28.67 5.27 16.65
N SER A 98 29.19 5.44 15.44
CA SER A 98 30.39 6.27 15.19
C SER A 98 30.14 7.74 15.57
N THR A 99 28.96 8.26 15.25
CA THR A 99 28.56 9.63 15.62
C THR A 99 28.50 9.81 17.14
N VAL A 100 27.98 8.82 17.88
CA VAL A 100 28.01 8.82 19.36
C VAL A 100 29.44 8.90 19.89
N ARG A 101 30.38 8.15 19.30
CA ARG A 101 31.79 8.17 19.71
C ARG A 101 32.45 9.52 19.46
N VAL A 102 32.23 10.11 18.29
CA VAL A 102 32.73 11.45 17.95
C VAL A 102 32.17 12.50 18.91
N LEU A 103 30.88 12.46 19.20
CA LEU A 103 30.26 13.39 20.14
C LEU A 103 30.83 13.24 21.57
N SER A 104 31.13 12.01 22.00
CA SER A 104 31.78 11.76 23.30
C SER A 104 33.20 12.31 23.32
N ASP A 105 33.97 12.08 22.27
CA ASP A 105 35.36 12.55 22.17
C ASP A 105 35.42 14.10 22.16
N LEU A 106 34.52 14.75 21.41
CA LEU A 106 34.41 16.22 21.42
C LEU A 106 34.03 16.76 22.80
N HIS A 107 33.13 16.09 23.50
CA HIS A 107 32.81 16.45 24.88
C HIS A 107 34.02 16.30 25.81
N ASP A 108 34.80 15.23 25.67
CA ASP A 108 36.03 15.01 26.45
C ASP A 108 37.13 16.04 26.13
N GLN A 109 37.14 16.57 24.91
CA GLN A 109 37.98 17.71 24.49
C GLN A 109 37.49 19.08 25.03
N GLY A 110 36.40 19.10 25.80
CA GLY A 110 35.88 20.28 26.48
C GLY A 110 34.88 21.12 25.69
N PHE A 111 34.35 20.62 24.57
CA PHE A 111 33.24 21.28 23.89
C PHE A 111 31.93 21.11 24.68
N THR A 112 31.10 22.16 24.71
CA THR A 112 29.85 22.21 25.51
C THR A 112 28.57 22.14 24.67
N SER A 113 28.67 22.43 23.37
CA SER A 113 27.58 22.34 22.40
C SER A 113 27.97 21.55 21.15
N VAL A 114 26.97 21.01 20.45
CA VAL A 114 27.21 20.16 19.28
C VAL A 114 27.61 21.01 18.07
N PRO A 115 28.65 20.62 17.30
CA PRO A 115 29.04 21.35 16.11
C PRO A 115 27.91 21.47 15.08
N PRO A 116 27.85 22.56 14.31
CA PRO A 116 26.86 22.72 13.27
C PRO A 116 27.08 21.68 12.17
N SER A 117 25.98 21.17 11.61
CA SER A 117 26.05 20.17 10.53
C SER A 117 26.13 20.77 9.12
N THR A 118 26.20 22.09 9.02
CA THR A 118 26.35 22.82 7.77
C THR A 118 27.45 23.82 7.94
N LEU A 119 28.38 23.89 6.99
CA LEU A 119 29.42 24.89 6.96
C LEU A 119 28.85 26.22 6.46
N SER A 120 28.08 26.91 7.30
CA SER A 120 27.66 28.29 7.04
C SER A 120 28.41 29.25 7.97
N PRO A 121 28.89 30.41 7.46
CA PRO A 121 29.64 31.36 8.29
C PRO A 121 28.90 31.74 9.56
N GLN A 122 27.58 32.01 9.47
CA GLN A 122 26.76 32.35 10.63
C GLN A 122 26.69 31.21 11.65
N SER A 123 26.47 29.96 11.20
CA SER A 123 26.39 28.82 12.12
C SER A 123 27.72 28.54 12.85
N MET A 124 28.85 28.86 12.21
CA MET A 124 30.17 28.73 12.82
C MET A 124 30.43 29.86 13.82
N ILE A 125 30.02 31.08 13.51
CA ILE A 125 30.08 32.23 14.45
C ILE A 125 29.20 31.94 15.68
N ASP A 126 27.95 31.51 15.48
CA ASP A 126 27.02 31.18 16.56
C ASP A 126 27.56 30.03 17.44
N PHE A 127 28.26 29.08 16.83
CA PHE A 127 28.91 27.97 17.54
C PHE A 127 30.14 28.45 18.33
N ALA A 128 31.00 29.26 17.70
CA ALA A 128 32.16 29.85 18.36
C ALA A 128 31.77 30.72 19.56
N GLU A 129 30.69 31.51 19.44
CA GLU A 129 30.15 32.33 20.52
C GLU A 129 29.69 31.48 21.72
N ARG A 130 29.00 30.35 21.46
CA ARG A 130 28.57 29.42 22.52
C ARG A 130 29.75 28.76 23.24
N GLU A 131 30.80 28.44 22.50
CA GLU A 131 32.02 27.84 23.06
C GLU A 131 32.98 28.88 23.66
N GLY A 132 32.68 30.18 23.54
CA GLY A 132 33.53 31.27 24.02
C GLY A 132 34.86 31.40 23.26
N LEU A 133 34.89 30.96 21.99
CA LEU A 133 36.07 30.99 21.14
C LEU A 133 36.20 32.32 20.40
N THR A 134 37.43 32.82 20.25
CA THR A 134 37.71 34.12 19.60
C THR A 134 37.62 34.08 18.07
N CYS A 135 37.22 32.95 17.47
CA CYS A 135 37.13 32.76 16.02
C CYS A 135 35.80 33.34 15.47
N ILE A 136 35.65 34.66 15.55
CA ILE A 136 34.38 35.35 15.22
C ILE A 136 34.48 36.10 13.88
N ASP A 137 35.69 36.52 13.47
CA ASP A 137 35.90 37.35 12.29
C ASP A 137 36.60 36.61 11.14
N THR A 138 36.31 37.04 9.90
CA THR A 138 36.86 36.41 8.70
C THR A 138 38.39 36.49 8.63
N SER A 139 38.99 37.51 9.23
CA SER A 139 40.45 37.68 9.33
C SER A 139 41.12 36.63 10.22
N ASP A 140 40.46 36.17 11.28
CA ASP A 140 41.01 35.18 12.21
C ASP A 140 41.04 33.77 11.60
N VAL A 141 40.11 33.50 10.67
CA VAL A 141 40.08 32.30 9.83
C VAL A 141 41.29 32.27 8.90
N PHE A 142 41.68 33.41 8.31
CA PHE A 142 42.88 33.51 7.46
C PHE A 142 44.19 33.38 8.26
N MET A 143 44.20 33.79 9.52
CA MET A 143 45.36 33.66 10.40
C MET A 143 45.56 32.25 10.96
N ALA A 144 44.66 31.32 10.65
CA ALA A 144 44.70 29.91 11.10
C ALA A 144 45.04 29.80 12.59
N THR A 145 44.40 30.65 13.42
CA THR A 145 44.62 30.63 14.86
C THR A 145 44.31 29.24 15.40
N TYR A 146 44.98 28.86 16.49
CA TYR A 146 44.81 27.54 17.10
C TYR A 146 43.33 27.23 17.42
N GLU A 147 42.59 28.20 17.98
CA GLU A 147 41.17 28.04 18.30
C GLU A 147 40.27 27.93 17.05
N CYS A 148 40.57 28.68 15.99
CA CYS A 148 39.87 28.51 14.70
C CYS A 148 40.11 27.11 14.12
N ASN A 149 41.36 26.62 14.11
CA ASN A 149 41.68 25.29 13.60
C ASN A 149 40.96 24.19 14.40
N ARG A 150 40.92 24.30 15.73
CA ARG A 150 40.19 23.38 16.62
C ARG A 150 38.68 23.37 16.32
N LEU A 151 38.09 24.52 16.06
CA LEU A 151 36.68 24.67 15.70
C LEU A 151 36.37 24.02 14.33
N PHE A 152 37.19 24.29 13.31
CA PHE A 152 37.03 23.67 11.99
C PHE A 152 37.26 22.16 12.01
N ASP A 153 38.22 21.67 12.79
CA ASP A 153 38.49 20.24 12.91
C ASP A 153 37.31 19.50 13.56
N ALA A 154 36.78 20.05 14.67
CA ALA A 154 35.59 19.52 15.33
C ALA A 154 34.36 19.48 14.40
N GLN A 155 34.14 20.54 13.63
CA GLN A 155 33.06 20.60 12.64
C GLN A 155 33.28 19.58 11.51
N ASN A 156 34.49 19.49 10.96
CA ASN A 156 34.80 18.61 9.85
C ASN A 156 34.65 17.13 10.24
N ILE A 157 35.16 16.72 11.41
CA ILE A 157 35.01 15.34 11.90
C ILE A 157 33.53 15.00 12.09
N TYR A 158 32.74 15.92 12.67
CA TYR A 158 31.30 15.71 12.87
C TYR A 158 30.51 15.70 11.55
N GLU A 159 30.84 16.60 10.61
CA GLU A 159 30.20 16.65 9.29
C GLU A 159 30.42 15.36 8.52
N VAL A 160 31.64 14.82 8.52
CA VAL A 160 31.97 13.58 7.80
C VAL A 160 31.11 12.42 8.27
N VAL A 161 31.02 12.18 9.59
CA VAL A 161 30.20 11.07 10.12
C VAL A 161 28.71 11.28 9.86
N LYS A 162 28.21 12.51 10.05
CA LYS A 162 26.80 12.84 9.84
C LYS A 162 26.40 12.79 8.36
N GLY A 163 27.29 13.23 7.46
CA GLY A 163 27.11 13.15 6.02
C GLY A 163 26.98 11.71 5.54
N GLN A 164 27.79 10.80 6.09
CA GLN A 164 27.67 9.37 5.82
C GLN A 164 26.35 8.79 6.34
N SER A 165 25.93 9.11 7.57
CA SER A 165 24.61 8.68 8.08
C SER A 165 23.47 9.16 7.19
N SER A 166 23.50 10.43 6.75
CA SER A 166 22.50 11.00 5.84
C SER A 166 22.44 10.26 4.50
N LEU A 167 23.59 9.98 3.89
CA LEU A 167 23.69 9.21 2.65
C LEU A 167 23.13 7.79 2.82
N ALA A 168 23.54 7.08 3.87
CA ALA A 168 23.07 5.73 4.17
C ALA A 168 21.54 5.71 4.39
N PHE A 169 21.00 6.71 5.08
CA PHE A 169 19.55 6.87 5.25
C PHE A 169 18.81 7.08 3.91
N VAL A 170 19.36 7.88 2.99
CA VAL A 170 18.77 8.08 1.65
C VAL A 170 18.79 6.79 0.84
N ILE A 171 19.91 6.04 0.86
CA ILE A 171 20.01 4.73 0.21
C ILE A 171 18.98 3.76 0.79
N LEU A 172 18.82 3.76 2.12
CA LEU A 172 17.84 2.95 2.80
C LEU A 172 16.42 3.34 2.32
N MET A 173 16.04 4.62 2.31
CA MET A 173 14.74 5.05 1.77
C MET A 173 14.51 4.63 0.31
N ALA A 174 15.52 4.70 -0.54
CA ALA A 174 15.40 4.21 -1.92
C ALA A 174 15.15 2.68 -1.95
N LEU A 175 15.89 1.90 -1.14
CA LEU A 175 15.65 0.47 -0.99
C LEU A 175 14.26 0.16 -0.42
N LEU A 176 13.71 1.01 0.45
CA LEU A 176 12.35 0.83 1.00
C LEU A 176 11.34 0.83 -0.15
N LEU A 177 11.43 1.84 -1.02
CA LEU A 177 10.52 1.99 -2.16
C LEU A 177 10.59 0.79 -3.09
N VAL A 178 11.80 0.33 -3.43
CA VAL A 178 11.97 -0.86 -4.28
C VAL A 178 11.44 -2.12 -3.59
N ASN A 179 11.69 -2.28 -2.28
CA ASN A 179 11.16 -3.39 -1.49
C ASN A 179 9.63 -3.38 -1.42
N MET A 180 8.97 -2.22 -1.32
CA MET A 180 7.50 -2.13 -1.34
C MET A 180 6.92 -2.80 -2.59
N PHE A 181 7.50 -2.55 -3.76
CA PHE A 181 7.04 -3.17 -5.01
C PHE A 181 7.37 -4.66 -5.08
N ALA A 182 8.61 -5.05 -4.72
CA ALA A 182 9.03 -6.45 -4.76
C ALA A 182 8.22 -7.31 -3.78
N PHE A 183 8.12 -6.88 -2.51
CA PHE A 183 7.40 -7.57 -1.45
C PHE A 183 5.88 -7.57 -1.73
N GLY A 184 5.33 -6.47 -2.25
CA GLY A 184 3.94 -6.38 -2.67
C GLY A 184 3.63 -7.35 -3.81
N SER A 185 4.49 -7.42 -4.84
CA SER A 185 4.34 -8.36 -5.96
C SER A 185 4.35 -9.81 -5.51
N PHE A 186 5.30 -10.17 -4.62
CA PHE A 186 5.35 -11.50 -4.01
C PHE A 186 4.07 -11.82 -3.22
N THR A 187 3.62 -10.88 -2.37
CA THR A 187 2.42 -11.04 -1.54
C THR A 187 1.15 -11.20 -2.39
N HIS A 188 1.02 -10.39 -3.44
CA HIS A 188 -0.09 -10.47 -4.39
C HIS A 188 -0.15 -11.85 -5.04
N ARG A 189 0.99 -12.34 -5.58
CA ARG A 189 1.04 -13.66 -6.22
C ARG A 189 0.81 -14.79 -5.21
N ALA A 190 1.36 -14.68 -4.00
CA ALA A 190 1.16 -15.67 -2.94
C ALA A 190 -0.33 -15.76 -2.55
N SER A 191 -1.03 -14.63 -2.50
CA SER A 191 -2.49 -14.61 -2.26
C SER A 191 -3.28 -15.20 -3.43
N ARG A 192 -2.91 -14.92 -4.68
CA ARG A 192 -3.56 -15.57 -5.84
C ARG A 192 -3.43 -17.08 -5.81
N ASN A 193 -2.24 -17.58 -5.49
CA ASN A 193 -1.98 -19.02 -5.41
C ASN A 193 -2.80 -19.71 -4.32
N LEU A 194 -3.31 -18.99 -3.32
CA LEU A 194 -4.08 -19.61 -2.24
C LEU A 194 -5.33 -20.34 -2.77
N LEU A 195 -6.05 -19.71 -3.71
CA LEU A 195 -7.24 -20.30 -4.32
C LEU A 195 -6.89 -21.53 -5.19
N THR A 196 -5.70 -21.58 -5.79
CA THR A 196 -5.25 -22.72 -6.59
C THR A 196 -4.69 -23.87 -5.73
N LEU A 197 -4.52 -23.65 -4.42
CA LEU A 197 -4.08 -24.66 -3.44
C LEU A 197 -5.24 -25.38 -2.74
N ASN A 198 -6.43 -25.37 -3.32
CA ASN A 198 -7.66 -25.90 -2.71
C ASN A 198 -7.96 -25.26 -1.34
N SER A 199 -7.69 -23.95 -1.20
CA SER A 199 -8.10 -23.16 -0.04
C SER A 199 -9.18 -22.19 -0.49
N SER A 200 -10.43 -22.66 -0.49
CA SER A 200 -11.55 -21.84 -0.92
C SER A 200 -11.90 -20.78 0.12
N GLU A 201 -12.69 -19.79 -0.31
CA GLU A 201 -13.19 -18.70 0.54
C GLU A 201 -12.09 -17.93 1.32
N GLN A 202 -11.03 -17.52 0.62
CA GLN A 202 -10.05 -16.59 1.18
C GLN A 202 -10.74 -15.28 1.62
N GLY A 203 -10.39 -14.77 2.80
CA GLY A 203 -10.94 -13.54 3.37
C GLY A 203 -10.33 -12.29 2.73
N PHE A 204 -9.07 -12.36 2.31
CA PHE A 204 -8.39 -11.26 1.63
C PHE A 204 -8.26 -11.53 0.13
N THR A 205 -8.67 -10.56 -0.70
CA THR A 205 -8.35 -10.60 -2.13
C THR A 205 -6.87 -10.26 -2.35
N PRO A 206 -6.24 -10.71 -3.46
CA PRO A 206 -4.84 -10.42 -3.74
C PRO A 206 -4.48 -8.94 -3.74
N GLU A 207 -5.39 -8.08 -4.18
CA GLU A 207 -5.21 -6.62 -4.17
C GLU A 207 -5.28 -6.09 -2.74
N LYS A 208 -6.26 -6.54 -1.95
CA LYS A 208 -6.39 -6.15 -0.54
C LYS A 208 -5.17 -6.59 0.27
N ALA A 209 -4.60 -7.75 -0.03
CA ALA A 209 -3.40 -8.27 0.62
C ALA A 209 -2.22 -7.29 0.55
N VAL A 210 -2.10 -6.53 -0.55
CA VAL A 210 -1.04 -5.51 -0.73
C VAL A 210 -1.49 -4.14 -0.25
N MET A 211 -2.73 -3.73 -0.56
CA MET A 211 -3.22 -2.37 -0.26
C MET A 211 -3.20 -2.02 1.23
N TRP A 212 -3.35 -3.02 2.12
CA TRP A 212 -3.33 -2.77 3.56
C TRP A 212 -2.00 -2.24 4.10
N PHE A 213 -0.88 -2.44 3.38
CA PHE A 213 0.42 -1.87 3.76
C PHE A 213 0.48 -0.34 3.61
N PHE A 214 -0.40 0.24 2.79
CA PHE A 214 -0.37 1.67 2.47
C PHE A 214 -1.37 2.50 3.29
N ILE A 215 -2.21 1.86 4.10
CA ILE A 215 -3.20 2.54 4.95
C ILE A 215 -2.62 2.66 6.36
N PRO A 216 -2.22 3.86 6.84
CA PRO A 216 -1.35 4.01 8.01
C PRO A 216 -1.80 3.27 9.27
N ILE A 217 -3.06 3.41 9.66
CA ILE A 217 -3.60 2.78 10.88
C ILE A 217 -3.77 1.27 10.68
N MET A 218 -4.24 0.86 9.50
CA MET A 218 -4.51 -0.55 9.20
C MET A 218 -3.22 -1.34 8.97
N ASN A 219 -2.15 -0.67 8.53
CA ASN A 219 -0.83 -1.25 8.31
C ASN A 219 -0.27 -1.91 9.58
N LEU A 220 -0.67 -1.46 10.77
CA LEU A 220 -0.22 -2.03 12.04
C LEU A 220 -0.67 -3.49 12.26
N PHE A 221 -1.82 -3.91 11.70
CA PHE A 221 -2.40 -5.24 12.01
C PHE A 221 -2.94 -6.01 10.81
N LYS A 222 -3.34 -5.34 9.73
CA LYS A 222 -3.87 -6.03 8.53
C LYS A 222 -2.83 -6.86 7.79
N PRO A 223 -1.58 -6.39 7.57
CA PRO A 223 -0.51 -7.22 7.05
C PRO A 223 -0.31 -8.52 7.82
N TRP A 224 -0.34 -8.47 9.15
CA TRP A 224 -0.27 -9.66 9.98
C TRP A 224 -1.45 -10.60 9.74
N GLN A 225 -2.69 -10.08 9.64
CA GLN A 225 -3.86 -10.90 9.32
C GLN A 225 -3.74 -11.59 7.95
N VAL A 226 -3.24 -10.87 6.94
CA VAL A 226 -2.99 -11.39 5.59
C VAL A 226 -1.97 -12.53 5.64
N PHE A 227 -0.79 -12.31 6.24
CA PHE A 227 0.24 -13.35 6.31
C PHE A 227 -0.21 -14.54 7.16
N ARG A 228 -0.99 -14.32 8.21
CA ARG A 228 -1.61 -15.41 8.98
C ARG A 228 -2.51 -16.27 8.11
N GLU A 229 -3.34 -15.65 7.27
CA GLU A 229 -4.21 -16.37 6.32
C GLU A 229 -3.41 -17.12 5.26
N LEU A 230 -2.40 -16.47 4.66
CA LEU A 230 -1.50 -17.09 3.69
C LEU A 230 -0.81 -18.32 4.26
N PHE A 231 -0.31 -18.26 5.49
CA PHE A 231 0.35 -19.40 6.14
C PHE A 231 -0.64 -20.54 6.41
N LYS A 232 -1.84 -20.25 6.91
CA LYS A 232 -2.87 -21.27 7.15
C LYS A 232 -3.28 -21.98 5.86
N GLY A 233 -3.59 -21.21 4.81
CA GLY A 233 -3.98 -21.75 3.51
C GLY A 233 -2.79 -22.29 2.68
N SER A 234 -1.56 -22.20 3.19
CA SER A 234 -0.39 -22.84 2.55
C SER A 234 0.12 -24.05 3.33
N ASP A 235 -0.52 -24.42 4.44
CA ASP A 235 -0.08 -25.54 5.27
C ASP A 235 -0.23 -26.89 4.54
N PRO A 236 0.86 -27.63 4.29
CA PRO A 236 0.81 -28.91 3.57
C PRO A 236 0.22 -30.05 4.41
N GLU A 237 0.05 -29.90 5.73
CA GLU A 237 -0.53 -30.94 6.60
C GLU A 237 -2.06 -30.97 6.57
N VAL A 238 -2.69 -29.92 6.05
CA VAL A 238 -4.15 -29.82 5.96
C VAL A 238 -4.68 -30.82 4.91
N THR A 239 -5.81 -31.45 5.23
CA THR A 239 -6.49 -32.37 4.30
C THR A 239 -6.91 -31.65 3.01
N THR A 240 -6.80 -32.35 1.89
CA THR A 240 -7.26 -31.85 0.58
C THR A 240 -8.71 -32.23 0.25
N SER A 241 -9.35 -33.05 1.10
CA SER A 241 -10.74 -33.50 0.88
C SER A 241 -11.79 -32.43 1.21
N ASP A 242 -11.45 -31.48 2.08
CA ASP A 242 -12.31 -30.39 2.53
C ASP A 242 -11.57 -29.07 2.29
N ASP A 243 -12.12 -28.26 1.40
CA ASP A 243 -11.55 -26.99 0.93
C ASP A 243 -11.62 -25.87 1.97
N LEU A 244 -12.34 -26.08 3.09
CA LEU A 244 -12.44 -25.16 4.22
C LEU A 244 -11.60 -25.58 5.44
N ALA A 245 -11.07 -26.82 5.45
CA ALA A 245 -10.31 -27.36 6.57
C ALA A 245 -9.09 -26.51 6.98
N TRP A 246 -8.51 -25.77 6.03
CA TRP A 246 -7.35 -24.90 6.28
C TRP A 246 -7.64 -23.75 7.25
N LYS A 247 -8.90 -23.29 7.36
CA LYS A 247 -9.28 -22.19 8.26
C LYS A 247 -9.11 -22.58 9.73
N THR A 248 -9.45 -23.84 10.05
CA THR A 248 -9.46 -24.39 11.41
C THR A 248 -8.17 -25.13 11.76
N THR A 249 -7.66 -25.96 10.85
CA THR A 249 -6.51 -26.86 11.11
C THR A 249 -5.17 -26.28 10.67
N GLY A 250 -5.17 -25.29 9.76
CA GLY A 250 -3.94 -24.70 9.23
C GLY A 250 -3.10 -24.03 10.31
N LYS A 251 -1.81 -24.35 10.34
CA LYS A 251 -0.84 -23.85 11.31
C LYS A 251 -0.14 -22.60 10.81
N VAL A 252 -0.02 -21.63 11.70
CA VAL A 252 0.74 -20.39 11.46
C VAL A 252 2.12 -20.55 12.08
N SER A 253 3.17 -20.17 11.36
CA SER A 253 4.52 -20.14 11.92
C SER A 253 4.65 -19.02 12.96
N ASN A 254 5.26 -19.31 14.11
CA ASN A 254 5.58 -18.29 15.14
C ASN A 254 6.42 -17.13 14.57
N LEU A 255 7.17 -17.38 13.50
CA LEU A 255 7.94 -16.37 12.79
C LEU A 255 7.07 -15.21 12.29
N VAL A 256 5.83 -15.48 11.85
CA VAL A 256 4.90 -14.43 11.39
C VAL A 256 4.51 -13.50 12.52
N HIS A 257 4.33 -14.04 13.72
CA HIS A 257 4.00 -13.26 14.92
C HIS A 257 5.20 -12.43 15.38
N PHE A 258 6.40 -13.01 15.33
CA PHE A 258 7.64 -12.31 15.67
C PHE A 258 7.91 -11.14 14.70
N TRP A 259 7.82 -11.39 13.40
CA TRP A 259 7.94 -10.36 12.36
C TRP A 259 6.93 -9.23 12.56
N ALA A 260 5.66 -9.55 12.80
CA ALA A 260 4.62 -8.54 13.04
C ALA A 260 4.87 -7.75 14.33
N GLY A 261 5.36 -8.40 15.39
CA GLY A 261 5.74 -7.73 16.64
C GLY A 261 6.84 -6.68 16.41
N ILE A 262 7.91 -7.04 15.70
CA ILE A 262 8.99 -6.11 15.34
C ILE A 262 8.45 -4.98 14.46
N PHE A 263 7.59 -5.30 13.50
CA PHE A 263 6.98 -4.33 12.60
C PHE A 263 6.24 -3.24 13.38
N VAL A 264 5.43 -3.61 14.38
CA VAL A 264 4.74 -2.65 15.26
C VAL A 264 5.72 -1.85 16.11
N LEU A 265 6.78 -2.47 16.63
CA LEU A 265 7.80 -1.76 17.43
C LEU A 265 8.48 -0.63 16.64
N ILE A 266 8.71 -0.81 15.34
CA ILE A 266 9.33 0.21 14.48
C ILE A 266 8.46 1.45 14.30
N PHE A 267 7.13 1.33 14.35
CA PHE A 267 6.26 2.52 14.33
C PHE A 267 6.50 3.44 15.53
N ILE A 268 6.94 2.87 16.65
CA ILE A 268 7.29 3.62 17.86
C ILE A 268 8.76 4.05 17.78
N TYR A 269 9.66 3.12 17.45
CA TYR A 269 11.11 3.34 17.33
C TYR A 269 11.52 3.61 15.88
N ASN A 270 11.40 4.87 15.44
CA ASN A 270 11.88 5.32 14.14
C ASN A 270 12.51 6.73 14.20
N PRO A 271 13.30 7.12 13.17
CA PRO A 271 13.98 8.42 13.16
C PRO A 271 13.04 9.63 13.27
N ILE A 272 11.81 9.53 12.76
CA ILE A 272 10.83 10.63 12.86
C ILE A 272 10.37 10.79 14.31
N THR A 273 9.97 9.70 14.98
CA THR A 273 9.55 9.76 16.39
C THR A 273 10.70 10.21 17.29
N ILE A 274 11.89 9.62 17.13
CA ILE A 274 13.06 9.97 17.94
C ILE A 274 13.46 11.43 17.70
N GLY A 275 13.57 11.84 16.44
CA GLY A 275 14.07 13.17 16.08
C GLY A 275 13.06 14.30 16.27
N ARG A 276 11.76 14.08 16.07
CA ARG A 276 10.74 15.13 16.09
C ARG A 276 9.83 15.11 17.31
N VAL A 277 9.70 13.98 18.00
CA VAL A 277 8.79 13.85 19.15
C VAL A 277 9.58 13.77 20.45
N TRP A 278 10.56 12.85 20.54
CA TRP A 278 11.28 12.62 21.80
C TRP A 278 12.43 13.61 22.02
N HIS A 279 13.20 13.91 20.97
CA HIS A 279 14.38 14.78 21.04
C HIS A 279 14.29 15.92 20.01
N SER A 280 13.14 16.60 19.99
CA SER A 280 12.85 17.72 19.08
C SER A 280 13.70 18.96 19.35
N VAL A 281 14.04 19.19 20.63
CA VAL A 281 14.96 20.23 21.07
C VAL A 281 16.17 19.54 21.70
N ARG A 282 17.37 19.84 21.18
CA ARG A 282 18.64 19.30 21.67
C ARG A 282 19.47 20.49 22.14
N LEU A 283 19.47 20.75 23.44
CA LEU A 283 20.17 21.89 24.02
C LEU A 283 21.57 21.50 24.49
N THR A 284 21.74 20.24 24.93
CA THR A 284 23.00 19.75 25.50
C THR A 284 23.67 18.69 24.63
N PHE A 285 24.97 18.48 24.84
CA PHE A 285 25.71 17.34 24.28
C PHE A 285 25.04 16.00 24.63
N THR A 286 24.67 15.84 25.90
CA THR A 286 24.05 14.63 26.42
C THR A 286 22.75 14.30 25.69
N ASP A 287 21.91 15.31 25.41
CA ASP A 287 20.66 15.10 24.67
C ASP A 287 20.93 14.56 23.26
N SER A 288 21.97 15.07 22.60
CA SER A 288 22.36 14.65 21.26
C SER A 288 22.97 13.25 21.25
N VAL A 289 23.79 12.92 22.25
CA VAL A 289 24.34 11.56 22.42
C VAL A 289 23.22 10.55 22.64
N VAL A 290 22.29 10.83 23.56
CA VAL A 290 21.15 9.94 23.85
C VAL A 290 20.28 9.77 22.60
N ALA A 291 20.02 10.84 21.85
CA ALA A 291 19.24 10.75 20.62
C ALA A 291 19.88 9.78 19.61
N HIS A 292 21.19 9.84 19.38
CA HIS A 292 21.87 8.92 18.46
C HIS A 292 21.94 7.49 19.02
N GLN A 293 22.10 7.30 20.34
CA GLN A 293 21.98 5.97 20.95
C GLN A 293 20.61 5.32 20.68
N ARG A 294 19.53 6.12 20.70
CA ARG A 294 18.18 5.63 20.33
C ARG A 294 18.06 5.31 18.85
N LEU A 295 18.71 6.08 17.97
CA LEU A 295 18.73 5.80 16.54
C LEU A 295 19.45 4.48 16.23
N VAL A 296 20.59 4.20 16.88
CA VAL A 296 21.28 2.90 16.75
C VAL A 296 20.34 1.73 17.06
N ILE A 297 19.53 1.84 18.12
CA ILE A 297 18.54 0.81 18.46
C ILE A 297 17.47 0.69 17.36
N ALA A 298 16.98 1.81 16.83
CA ALA A 298 15.99 1.83 15.76
C ALA A 298 16.53 1.16 14.47
N ASP A 299 17.78 1.43 14.10
CA ASP A 299 18.39 0.86 12.90
C ASP A 299 18.65 -0.65 13.04
N LEU A 300 19.05 -1.10 14.23
CA LEU A 300 19.16 -2.53 14.53
C LEU A 300 17.81 -3.25 14.47
N LEU A 301 16.73 -2.62 14.98
CA LEU A 301 15.37 -3.14 14.83
C LEU A 301 14.96 -3.22 13.35
N LEU A 302 15.37 -2.25 12.55
CA LEU A 302 15.07 -2.21 11.12
C LEU A 302 15.80 -3.31 10.33
N ALA A 303 17.05 -3.59 10.69
CA ALA A 303 17.80 -4.74 10.18
C ALA A 303 17.12 -6.06 10.58
N LEU A 304 16.72 -6.18 11.84
CA LEU A 304 16.01 -7.35 12.35
C LEU A 304 14.66 -7.56 11.65
N LEU A 305 13.94 -6.49 11.32
CA LEU A 305 12.71 -6.57 10.53
C LEU A 305 12.97 -7.12 9.12
N GLY A 306 14.03 -6.65 8.46
CA GLY A 306 14.41 -7.12 7.12
C GLY A 306 14.72 -8.62 7.10
N ILE A 307 15.51 -9.09 8.07
CA ILE A 307 15.80 -10.52 8.28
C ILE A 307 14.52 -11.29 8.61
N ALA A 308 13.71 -10.73 9.52
CA ALA A 308 12.32 -11.05 9.81
C ALA A 308 11.53 -11.47 8.56
N ALA A 309 11.33 -10.47 7.70
CA ALA A 309 10.56 -10.55 6.48
C ALA A 309 11.15 -11.56 5.49
N LEU A 310 12.49 -11.60 5.36
CA LEU A 310 13.20 -12.52 4.49
C LEU A 310 12.90 -13.98 4.87
N LEU A 311 12.96 -14.31 6.15
CA LEU A 311 12.64 -15.66 6.62
C LEU A 311 11.16 -15.99 6.39
N VAL A 312 10.26 -15.02 6.60
CA VAL A 312 8.81 -15.19 6.40
C VAL A 312 8.49 -15.53 4.95
N VAL A 313 9.07 -14.81 3.98
CA VAL A 313 8.78 -15.06 2.55
C VAL A 313 9.36 -16.39 2.06
N ILE A 314 10.55 -16.78 2.55
CA ILE A 314 11.18 -18.06 2.21
C ILE A 314 10.32 -19.21 2.74
N GLU A 315 9.93 -19.15 4.01
CA GLU A 315 9.10 -20.19 4.63
C GLU A 315 7.72 -20.28 3.96
N LEU A 316 7.09 -19.14 3.66
CA LEU A 316 5.81 -19.13 2.96
C LEU A 316 5.91 -19.77 1.57
N HIS A 317 6.94 -19.41 0.79
CA HIS A 317 7.15 -19.99 -0.52
C HIS A 317 7.34 -21.51 -0.44
N LYS A 318 8.19 -21.98 0.49
CA LYS A 318 8.42 -23.42 0.71
C LYS A 318 7.13 -24.17 1.02
N ARG A 319 6.26 -23.58 1.86
CA ARG A 319 4.95 -24.15 2.20
C ARG A 319 4.02 -24.22 0.99
N GLN A 320 3.93 -23.13 0.21
CA GLN A 320 3.12 -23.08 -1.01
C GLN A 320 3.53 -24.14 -2.03
N GLU A 321 4.83 -24.29 -2.29
CA GLU A 321 5.33 -25.33 -3.19
C GLU A 321 5.02 -26.73 -2.66
N SER A 322 5.23 -26.97 -1.36
CA SER A 322 4.94 -28.27 -0.73
C SER A 322 3.46 -28.64 -0.79
N ARG A 323 2.57 -27.65 -0.62
CA ARG A 323 1.13 -27.85 -0.73
C ARG A 323 0.69 -28.05 -2.18
N HIS A 324 1.26 -27.30 -3.12
CA HIS A 324 0.98 -27.45 -4.55
C HIS A 324 1.29 -28.88 -5.03
N VAL A 325 2.41 -29.46 -4.60
CA VAL A 325 2.77 -30.85 -4.93
C VAL A 325 1.70 -31.86 -4.47
N LYS A 326 1.03 -31.61 -3.34
CA LYS A 326 -0.03 -32.49 -2.81
C LYS A 326 -1.39 -32.28 -3.47
N VAL A 327 -1.73 -31.03 -3.77
CA VAL A 327 -3.04 -30.65 -4.33
C VAL A 327 -3.09 -30.92 -5.83
N GLY A 328 -1.98 -30.73 -6.53
CA GLY A 328 -1.93 -30.76 -8.00
C GLY A 328 -2.41 -29.45 -8.62
N ASN A 329 -2.68 -29.49 -9.92
CA ASN A 329 -3.02 -28.31 -10.71
C ASN A 329 -4.52 -28.02 -10.67
N ILE A 330 -4.92 -26.97 -9.96
CA ILE A 330 -6.31 -26.47 -9.91
C ILE A 330 -6.40 -25.18 -10.72
N ILE A 331 -7.39 -25.12 -11.61
CA ILE A 331 -7.73 -23.92 -12.37
C ILE A 331 -8.83 -23.16 -11.64
N VAL A 332 -8.57 -21.89 -11.33
CA VAL A 332 -9.52 -21.00 -10.65
C VAL A 332 -10.05 -19.98 -11.65
N THR A 333 -11.37 -19.83 -11.71
CA THR A 333 -12.06 -18.82 -12.50
C THR A 333 -12.50 -17.65 -11.61
N PRO A 334 -11.93 -16.45 -11.77
CA PRO A 334 -12.38 -15.27 -11.04
C PRO A 334 -13.83 -14.92 -11.40
N PRO A 335 -14.64 -14.43 -10.44
CA PRO A 335 -15.98 -13.93 -10.77
C PRO A 335 -15.87 -12.71 -11.70
N PRO A 336 -16.69 -12.62 -12.77
CA PRO A 336 -16.68 -11.47 -13.68
C PRO A 336 -17.10 -10.18 -12.95
N PRO A 337 -16.70 -9.01 -13.45
CA PRO A 337 -17.17 -7.74 -12.89
C PRO A 337 -18.67 -7.65 -13.11
N VAL A 338 -19.43 -7.41 -12.05
CA VAL A 338 -20.86 -7.13 -12.18
C VAL A 338 -20.98 -5.70 -12.71
N ASP A 339 -21.62 -5.52 -13.87
CA ASP A 339 -21.94 -4.19 -14.39
C ASP A 339 -22.96 -3.54 -13.43
N PRO A 340 -22.66 -2.36 -12.84
CA PRO A 340 -23.60 -1.67 -11.96
C PRO A 340 -24.99 -1.50 -12.57
N LEU A 341 -25.07 -1.35 -13.90
CA LEU A 341 -26.35 -1.24 -14.61
C LEU A 341 -27.07 -2.58 -14.68
N GLU A 342 -26.36 -3.68 -14.91
CA GLU A 342 -26.95 -5.02 -14.93
C GLU A 342 -27.42 -5.44 -13.53
N GLU A 343 -26.67 -5.07 -12.48
CA GLU A 343 -27.05 -5.30 -11.09
C GLU A 343 -28.28 -4.48 -10.71
N ALA A 344 -28.29 -3.18 -11.03
CA ALA A 344 -29.45 -2.32 -10.82
C ALA A 344 -30.68 -2.80 -11.60
N LEU A 345 -30.49 -3.32 -12.82
CA LEU A 345 -31.56 -3.88 -13.63
C LEU A 345 -32.10 -5.17 -13.02
N LYS A 346 -31.23 -6.09 -12.60
CA LYS A 346 -31.62 -7.34 -11.91
C LYS A 346 -32.36 -7.04 -10.61
N GLU A 347 -31.89 -6.07 -9.83
CA GLU A 347 -32.55 -5.67 -8.59
C GLU A 347 -33.91 -5.01 -8.87
N GLY A 348 -34.01 -4.16 -9.88
CA GLY A 348 -35.26 -3.57 -10.34
C GLY A 348 -36.29 -4.60 -10.80
N ILE A 349 -35.85 -5.62 -11.57
CA ILE A 349 -36.70 -6.74 -11.99
C ILE A 349 -37.17 -7.54 -10.75
N ARG A 350 -36.27 -7.83 -9.81
CA ARG A 350 -36.58 -8.57 -8.59
C ARG A 350 -37.62 -7.85 -7.72
N ARG A 351 -37.52 -6.52 -7.60
CA ARG A 351 -38.52 -5.68 -6.92
C ARG A 351 -39.88 -5.77 -7.61
N LYS A 352 -39.92 -5.64 -8.94
CA LYS A 352 -41.17 -5.72 -9.72
C LYS A 352 -41.84 -7.09 -9.63
N GLU A 353 -41.07 -8.18 -9.58
CA GLU A 353 -41.59 -9.53 -9.37
C GLU A 353 -42.18 -9.75 -7.97
N LEU A 354 -41.56 -9.16 -6.94
CA LEU A 354 -42.08 -9.16 -5.58
C LEU A 354 -43.42 -8.38 -5.51
N ASP A 355 -43.49 -7.21 -6.12
CA ASP A 355 -44.71 -6.41 -6.20
C ASP A 355 -45.83 -7.16 -6.93
N ASN A 356 -45.53 -7.79 -8.07
CA ASN A 356 -46.50 -8.60 -8.81
C ASN A 356 -46.98 -9.83 -8.01
N ARG A 357 -46.11 -10.47 -7.23
CA ARG A 357 -46.49 -11.58 -6.34
C ARG A 357 -47.41 -11.11 -5.22
N ASN A 358 -47.10 -9.96 -4.61
CA ASN A 358 -47.93 -9.35 -3.57
C ASN A 358 -49.30 -8.94 -4.12
N PHE A 359 -49.34 -8.36 -5.33
CA PHE A 359 -50.60 -8.00 -6.00
C PHE A 359 -51.47 -9.22 -6.31
N ARG A 360 -50.87 -10.33 -6.78
CA ARG A 360 -51.59 -11.59 -7.03
C ARG A 360 -52.14 -12.23 -5.75
N ARG A 361 -51.39 -12.17 -4.64
CA ARG A 361 -51.87 -12.65 -3.32
C ARG A 361 -53.01 -11.78 -2.78
N GLY A 362 -52.88 -10.46 -2.81
CA GLY A 362 -53.93 -9.54 -2.37
C GLY A 362 -55.21 -9.58 -3.23
N SER A 363 -55.11 -10.00 -4.48
CA SER A 363 -56.26 -10.23 -5.37
C SER A 363 -57.02 -11.53 -5.05
N HIS A 364 -56.33 -12.56 -4.55
CA HIS A 364 -56.96 -13.80 -4.09
C HIS A 364 -57.77 -13.59 -2.80
N ASP A 365 -57.23 -12.86 -1.82
CA ASP A 365 -57.93 -12.53 -0.57
C ASP A 365 -59.19 -11.68 -0.78
N ARG A 366 -59.31 -11.01 -1.93
CA ARG A 366 -60.46 -10.15 -2.27
C ARG A 366 -61.58 -10.88 -3.02
N LYS A 367 -61.35 -12.11 -3.49
CA LYS A 367 -62.37 -12.96 -4.14
C LYS A 367 -63.04 -13.96 -3.18
N GLU A 368 -62.49 -14.14 -1.98
CA GLU A 368 -63.02 -15.03 -0.93
C GLU A 368 -63.80 -14.28 0.18
N ARG A 369 -64.00 -12.96 0.01
CA ARG A 369 -64.99 -12.16 0.76
C ARG A 369 -66.07 -11.70 -0.19
#